data_AF-A0A7C2QZH2-F1
#
_entry.id   AF-A0A7C2QZH2-F1
#
_cell.length_a   1.000
_cell.length_b   1.000
_cell.length_c   1.000
_cell.angle_alpha   90.00
_cell.angle_beta   90.00
_cell.angle_gamma   90.00
#
_symmetry.space_group_name_H-M   'P 1'
#
loop_
_entity.id
_entity.type
_entity.pdbx_description
1 polymer ?
#
loop_
_entity_poly.entity_id
_entity_poly.type
_entity_poly.pdbx_seq_one_letter_code
_entity_poly.pdbx_strand_id
1 'polypeptide(L)'
;MDWRVQLNGLLEAIERLPQPTLPMAVAAFVSLALLLTLIAVWMRNLSLRQRLARHEGDAVEGLHARISGWEDELPAISLEGEGRALIDRILPRRPRNFLWMVAALSVAPWVVAFLLAADKGRFLASREWQLQPFYLAAHFVTLRLFATMFTRNFLAGVAHLDMPPTNARRGAKLVLGPAGALVAVVLAAPFSFYDYQFAMGAKLAGGTERLLLAVWCLEWFMMAFIWVQMLGFLLLTRWAVGEHRFRAPIEVVLLERQYRPFLQMSAQGASIVLGFFIVNAVYVWYTGGELSDYTGIAITLVLLLVGFVPPWMQLTAKVDRAVKAEMAGLRRVLAASEAAGIAAHGAPPKSARGLEDHLEEALVMLRIAYLERLHRDLGQMEAKSIVLRVLVPATTLAYYAMHFFRG
;
A
#
# COMPACT_ATOMS: atom_id res chain seq x y z
N MET A 1 -30.11 -20.43 25.62
CA MET A 1 -28.76 -20.48 26.25
C MET A 1 -28.13 -19.12 26.06
N ASP A 2 -27.76 -18.47 27.16
CA ASP A 2 -27.32 -17.08 27.15
C ASP A 2 -25.79 -17.03 26.99
N TRP A 3 -25.34 -17.02 25.74
CA TRP A 3 -23.91 -17.08 25.38
C TRP A 3 -23.10 -15.94 26.01
N ARG A 4 -23.73 -14.81 26.34
CA ARG A 4 -23.09 -13.68 27.05
C ARG A 4 -22.69 -14.03 28.47
N VAL A 5 -23.52 -14.79 29.18
CA VAL A 5 -23.23 -15.23 30.56
C VAL A 5 -22.09 -16.25 30.56
N GLN A 6 -22.08 -17.16 29.58
CA GLN A 6 -20.99 -18.12 29.41
C GLN A 6 -19.68 -17.44 29.00
N LEU A 7 -19.72 -16.45 28.10
CA LEU A 7 -18.54 -15.67 27.70
C LEU A 7 -17.96 -14.89 28.89
N ASN A 8 -18.81 -14.23 29.68
CA ASN A 8 -18.39 -13.47 30.85
C ASN A 8 -17.79 -14.38 31.94
N GLY A 9 -18.41 -15.55 32.20
CA GLY A 9 -17.87 -16.51 33.17
C GLY A 9 -16.54 -17.13 32.73
N LEU A 10 -16.33 -17.29 31.42
CA LEU A 10 -15.07 -17.80 30.86
C LEU A 10 -13.96 -16.74 30.93
N LEU A 11 -14.29 -15.46 30.71
CA LEU A 11 -13.36 -14.34 30.89
C LEU A 11 -12.94 -14.17 32.37
N GLU A 12 -13.89 -14.24 33.31
CA GLU A 12 -13.57 -14.21 34.76
C GLU A 12 -12.70 -15.40 35.19
N ALA A 13 -12.90 -16.58 34.61
CA ALA A 13 -12.08 -17.76 34.90
C ALA A 13 -10.64 -17.62 34.38
N ILE A 14 -10.44 -16.95 33.23
CA ILE A 14 -9.12 -16.66 32.67
C ILE A 14 -8.38 -15.61 33.52
N GLU A 15 -9.08 -14.61 34.04
CA GLU A 15 -8.50 -13.60 34.94
C GLU A 15 -8.02 -14.16 36.28
N ARG A 16 -8.61 -15.26 36.75
CA ARG A 16 -8.26 -15.91 38.03
C ARG A 16 -7.12 -16.91 37.94
N LEU A 17 -6.62 -17.24 36.74
CA LEU A 17 -5.48 -18.13 36.61
C LEU A 17 -4.22 -17.45 37.19
N PRO A 18 -3.48 -18.10 38.11
CA PRO A 18 -2.26 -17.54 38.68
C PRO A 18 -1.27 -17.27 37.54
N GLN A 19 -0.98 -15.99 37.29
CA GLN A 19 -0.08 -15.58 36.22
C GLN A 19 1.31 -16.16 36.48
N PRO A 20 1.80 -17.09 35.64
CA PRO A 20 3.15 -17.58 35.82
C PRO A 20 4.09 -16.43 35.42
N THR A 21 5.06 -16.12 36.28
CA THR A 21 6.00 -15.00 36.08
C THR A 21 6.97 -15.22 34.90
N LEU A 22 7.16 -16.47 34.50
CA LEU A 22 8.04 -16.91 33.42
C LEU A 22 7.53 -16.59 31.99
N PRO A 23 6.27 -16.90 31.61
CA PRO A 23 5.74 -16.55 30.29
C PRO A 23 5.65 -15.05 29.99
N MET A 24 5.65 -14.17 31.00
CA MET A 24 5.58 -12.71 30.79
C MET A 24 6.92 -12.09 30.39
N ALA A 25 8.01 -12.53 30.99
CA ALA A 25 9.36 -12.22 30.50
C ALA A 25 9.55 -12.78 29.09
N VAL A 26 9.04 -14.00 28.83
CA VAL A 26 9.05 -14.62 27.50
C VAL A 26 8.27 -13.77 26.48
N ALA A 27 7.11 -13.19 26.80
CA ALA A 27 6.36 -12.35 25.86
C ALA A 27 7.10 -11.07 25.44
N ALA A 28 7.75 -10.37 26.37
CA ALA A 28 8.60 -9.21 26.06
C ALA A 28 9.84 -9.61 25.24
N PHE A 29 10.46 -10.75 25.56
CA PHE A 29 11.54 -11.34 24.77
C PHE A 29 11.07 -11.78 23.38
N VAL A 30 9.85 -12.30 23.25
CA VAL A 30 9.25 -12.72 21.97
C VAL A 30 8.99 -11.51 21.10
N SER A 31 8.47 -10.39 21.64
CA SER A 31 8.29 -9.14 20.90
C SER A 31 9.61 -8.59 20.35
N LEU A 32 10.66 -8.55 21.19
CA LEU A 32 12.01 -8.17 20.76
C LEU A 32 12.60 -9.17 19.74
N ALA A 33 12.42 -10.47 19.95
CA ALA A 33 12.89 -11.51 19.04
C ALA A 33 12.16 -11.45 17.69
N LEU A 34 10.86 -11.19 17.66
CA LEU A 34 10.08 -10.98 16.45
C LEU A 34 10.56 -9.75 15.69
N LEU A 35 10.79 -8.64 16.38
CA LEU A 35 11.35 -7.42 15.77
C LEU A 35 12.74 -7.70 15.15
N LEU A 36 13.64 -8.34 15.91
CA LEU A 36 14.98 -8.70 15.43
C LEU A 36 14.92 -9.71 14.27
N THR A 37 13.99 -10.67 14.31
CA THR A 37 13.77 -11.65 13.25
C THR A 37 13.26 -10.95 11.98
N LEU A 38 12.33 -10.01 12.10
CA LEU A 38 11.81 -9.25 10.97
C LEU A 38 12.91 -8.40 10.32
N ILE A 39 13.76 -7.75 11.13
CA ILE A 39 14.96 -7.04 10.66
C ILE A 39 15.92 -8.01 9.94
N ALA A 40 16.20 -9.18 10.53
CA ALA A 40 17.12 -10.17 9.98
C ALA A 40 16.61 -10.78 8.67
N VAL A 41 15.33 -11.14 8.59
CA VAL A 41 14.65 -11.66 7.39
C VAL A 41 14.69 -10.60 6.28
N TRP A 42 14.40 -9.34 6.61
CA TRP A 42 14.46 -8.25 5.64
C TRP A 42 15.90 -8.02 5.13
N MET A 43 16.91 -8.00 6.01
CA MET A 43 18.31 -7.89 5.60
C MET A 43 18.76 -9.08 4.74
N ARG A 44 18.33 -10.30 5.07
CA ARG A 44 18.62 -11.51 4.28
C ARG A 44 17.95 -11.45 2.92
N ASN A 45 16.69 -11.02 2.84
CA ASN A 45 15.97 -10.85 1.57
C ASN A 45 16.66 -9.81 0.68
N LEU A 46 17.10 -8.68 1.23
CA LEU A 46 17.91 -7.71 0.50
C LEU A 46 19.23 -8.31 -0.01
N SER A 47 19.95 -9.05 0.84
CA SER A 47 21.20 -9.68 0.42
C SER A 47 20.98 -10.74 -0.67
N LEU A 48 19.92 -11.53 -0.59
CA LEU A 48 19.58 -12.53 -1.60
C LEU A 48 19.22 -11.86 -2.93
N ARG A 49 18.41 -10.79 -2.90
CA ARG A 49 18.09 -10.01 -4.10
C ARG A 49 19.31 -9.37 -4.74
N GLN A 50 20.23 -8.83 -3.93
CA GLN A 50 21.50 -8.31 -4.44
C GLN A 50 22.38 -9.39 -5.09
N ARG A 51 22.32 -10.64 -4.59
CA ARG A 51 23.04 -11.77 -5.18
C ARG A 51 22.37 -12.28 -6.45
N LEU A 52 21.04 -12.36 -6.48
CA LEU A 52 20.27 -12.75 -7.66
C LEU A 52 20.47 -11.74 -8.80
N ALA A 53 20.37 -10.45 -8.52
CA ALA A 53 20.64 -9.39 -9.50
C ALA A 53 22.08 -9.41 -10.05
N ARG A 54 23.04 -10.00 -9.31
CA ARG A 54 24.42 -10.21 -9.81
C ARG A 54 24.56 -11.46 -10.66
N HIS A 55 23.73 -12.48 -10.46
CA HIS A 55 23.78 -13.74 -11.22
C HIS A 55 22.88 -13.74 -12.45
N GLU A 56 21.79 -12.96 -12.45
CA GLU A 56 20.94 -12.76 -13.64
C GLU A 56 21.64 -11.98 -14.76
N GLY A 57 22.73 -11.27 -14.45
CA GLY A 57 23.59 -10.65 -15.46
C GLY A 57 24.31 -11.63 -16.38
N ASP A 58 24.41 -12.93 -16.01
CA ASP A 58 25.31 -13.88 -16.69
C ASP A 58 24.62 -15.11 -17.31
N ALA A 59 23.32 -15.38 -17.09
CA ALA A 59 22.81 -16.75 -17.34
C ALA A 59 21.45 -16.99 -18.04
N VAL A 60 20.54 -16.03 -18.27
CA VAL A 60 19.19 -16.40 -18.76
C VAL A 60 18.58 -15.40 -19.75
N GLU A 61 19.02 -15.46 -21.00
CA GLU A 61 18.52 -14.58 -22.09
C GLU A 61 17.37 -15.20 -22.93
N GLY A 62 17.03 -16.47 -22.74
CA GLY A 62 16.25 -17.21 -23.75
C GLY A 62 14.75 -17.48 -23.49
N LEU A 63 14.37 -17.99 -22.31
CA LEU A 63 13.07 -18.68 -22.18
C LEU A 63 12.20 -18.25 -20.97
N HIS A 64 12.79 -17.78 -19.88
CA HIS A 64 12.02 -17.23 -18.74
C HIS A 64 11.53 -15.79 -18.97
N ALA A 65 12.15 -15.04 -19.87
CA ALA A 65 11.83 -13.64 -20.18
C ALA A 65 10.37 -13.40 -20.63
N ARG A 66 9.68 -14.40 -21.20
CA ARG A 66 8.30 -14.24 -21.68
C ARG A 66 7.19 -14.40 -20.63
N ILE A 67 7.44 -15.12 -19.54
CA ILE A 67 6.43 -15.38 -18.50
C ILE A 67 6.80 -14.72 -17.16
N SER A 68 8.09 -14.58 -16.83
CA SER A 68 8.58 -13.92 -15.59
C SER A 68 8.78 -12.41 -15.69
N GLY A 69 8.95 -11.85 -16.90
CA GLY A 69 9.25 -10.42 -17.10
C GLY A 69 8.18 -9.44 -16.56
N TRP A 70 7.02 -9.94 -16.14
CA TRP A 70 5.93 -9.12 -15.58
C TRP A 70 6.08 -8.88 -14.07
N GLU A 71 6.81 -9.73 -13.35
CA GLU A 71 7.02 -9.61 -11.89
C GLU A 71 8.39 -9.01 -11.53
N ASP A 72 9.42 -9.25 -12.35
CA ASP A 72 10.80 -8.85 -12.06
C ASP A 72 11.11 -7.35 -12.27
N GLU A 73 10.24 -6.62 -12.96
CA GLU A 73 10.36 -5.17 -13.15
C GLU A 73 9.59 -4.32 -12.12
N LEU A 74 9.00 -4.94 -11.09
CA LEU A 74 8.37 -4.16 -10.03
C LEU A 74 9.47 -3.47 -9.22
N PRO A 75 9.49 -2.12 -9.12
CA PRO A 75 10.45 -1.45 -8.26
C PRO A 75 10.32 -2.03 -6.85
N ALA A 76 11.41 -2.61 -6.37
CA ALA A 76 11.42 -3.32 -5.10
C ALA A 76 10.89 -2.39 -3.98
N ILE A 77 10.02 -2.93 -3.13
CA ILE A 77 9.55 -2.23 -1.93
C ILE A 77 10.79 -1.84 -1.13
N SER A 78 11.01 -0.53 -0.99
CA SER A 78 12.20 0.03 -0.36
C SER A 78 11.82 0.96 0.79
N LEU A 79 12.62 0.93 1.85
CA LEU A 79 12.55 1.88 2.96
C LEU A 79 13.43 3.12 2.72
N GLU A 80 14.07 3.20 1.56
CA GLU A 80 14.93 4.32 1.20
C GLU A 80 14.11 5.59 1.00
N GLY A 81 14.42 6.63 1.76
CA GLY A 81 13.64 7.87 1.74
C GLY A 81 13.97 8.73 0.53
N GLU A 82 12.94 9.23 -0.15
CA GLU A 82 13.11 10.09 -1.34
C GLU A 82 13.57 11.53 -0.99
N GLY A 83 13.57 11.90 0.30
CA GLY A 83 13.92 13.24 0.77
C GLY A 83 12.81 14.27 0.55
N ARG A 84 11.58 13.81 0.26
CA ARG A 84 10.45 14.66 -0.14
C ARG A 84 9.39 14.76 0.93
N ALA A 85 9.26 13.72 1.75
CA ALA A 85 8.32 13.72 2.87
C ALA A 85 8.92 14.39 4.11
N LEU A 86 8.06 14.92 4.99
CA LEU A 86 8.49 15.50 6.26
C LEU A 86 9.26 14.48 7.11
N ILE A 87 8.85 13.21 7.08
CA ILE A 87 9.53 12.11 7.77
C ILE A 87 10.98 11.92 7.30
N ASP A 88 11.29 12.21 6.03
CA ASP A 88 12.66 12.07 5.48
C ASP A 88 13.60 13.21 5.91
N ARG A 89 13.05 14.26 6.53
CA ARG A 89 13.83 15.35 7.13
C ARG A 89 14.22 15.05 8.57
N ILE A 90 13.40 14.24 9.25
CA ILE A 90 13.58 13.90 10.66
C ILE A 90 14.31 12.56 10.79
N LEU A 91 13.93 11.56 10.00
CA LEU A 91 14.47 10.21 10.07
C LEU A 91 15.52 9.94 8.98
N PRO A 92 16.49 9.04 9.23
CA PRO A 92 17.51 8.70 8.25
C PRO A 92 16.92 8.21 6.92
N ARG A 93 17.55 8.59 5.81
CA ARG A 93 17.13 8.14 4.46
C ARG A 93 17.57 6.72 4.14
N ARG A 94 18.75 6.32 4.62
CA ARG A 94 19.29 4.98 4.38
C ARG A 94 18.50 3.94 5.17
N PRO A 95 18.01 2.86 4.54
CA PRO A 95 17.18 1.84 5.20
C PRO A 95 17.77 1.28 6.51
N ARG A 96 19.07 0.97 6.52
CA ARG A 96 19.75 0.44 7.72
C ARG A 96 19.71 1.44 8.88
N ASN A 97 20.03 2.69 8.62
CA ASN A 97 20.04 3.74 9.66
C ASN A 97 18.63 4.06 10.12
N PHE A 98 17.65 4.02 9.21
CA PHE A 98 16.25 4.17 9.52
C PHE A 98 15.78 3.09 10.49
N LEU A 99 16.06 1.81 10.21
CA LEU A 99 15.67 0.71 11.10
C LEU A 99 16.31 0.81 12.49
N TRP A 100 17.58 1.20 12.58
CA TRP A 100 18.22 1.45 13.88
C TRP A 100 17.55 2.59 14.65
N MET A 101 17.21 3.67 13.97
CA MET A 101 16.50 4.79 14.59
C MET A 101 15.11 4.38 15.06
N VAL A 102 14.35 3.64 14.24
CA VAL A 102 13.03 3.12 14.62
C VAL A 102 13.12 2.19 15.81
N ALA A 103 14.08 1.26 15.82
CA ALA A 103 14.30 0.39 16.97
C ALA A 103 14.63 1.20 18.24
N ALA A 104 15.47 2.23 18.14
CA ALA A 104 15.78 3.11 19.27
C ALA A 104 14.56 3.90 19.76
N LEU A 105 13.79 4.51 18.84
CA LEU A 105 12.58 5.27 19.17
C LEU A 105 11.47 4.40 19.76
N SER A 106 11.44 3.11 19.42
CA SER A 106 10.49 2.14 19.97
C SER A 106 10.91 1.59 21.33
N VAL A 107 12.20 1.30 21.52
CA VAL A 107 12.72 0.70 22.76
C VAL A 107 12.93 1.75 23.84
N ALA A 108 13.29 2.99 23.49
CA ALA A 108 13.55 4.04 24.47
C ALA A 108 12.33 4.36 25.37
N PRO A 109 11.11 4.57 24.85
CA PRO A 109 9.92 4.76 25.70
C PRO A 109 9.68 3.59 26.63
N TRP A 110 9.89 2.35 26.16
CA TRP A 110 9.76 1.15 26.99
C TRP A 110 10.76 1.12 28.13
N VAL A 111 12.04 1.41 27.85
CA VAL A 111 13.09 1.46 28.88
C VAL A 111 12.81 2.57 29.89
N VAL A 112 12.43 3.76 29.43
CA VAL A 112 12.06 4.87 30.31
C VAL A 112 10.86 4.50 31.17
N ALA A 113 9.82 3.90 30.58
CA ALA A 113 8.64 3.44 31.29
C ALA A 113 8.97 2.36 32.34
N PHE A 114 9.86 1.42 31.99
CA PHE A 114 10.38 0.41 32.91
C PHE A 114 11.10 1.08 34.08
N LEU A 115 11.95 2.08 33.83
CA LEU A 115 12.66 2.81 34.90
C LEU A 115 11.71 3.61 35.79
N LEU A 116 10.67 4.23 35.21
CA LEU A 116 9.64 4.99 35.93
C LEU A 116 8.64 4.13 36.70
N ALA A 117 8.50 2.84 36.35
CA ALA A 117 7.52 1.96 36.96
C ALA A 117 7.79 1.77 38.46
N ALA A 118 6.79 2.07 39.30
CA ALA A 118 6.87 1.83 40.74
C ALA A 118 6.95 0.32 41.06
N ASP A 119 6.25 -0.49 40.28
CA ASP A 119 6.28 -1.95 40.35
C ASP A 119 6.75 -2.52 39.01
N LYS A 120 7.97 -3.05 38.98
CA LYS A 120 8.57 -3.65 37.77
C LYS A 120 7.84 -4.93 37.35
N GLY A 121 7.33 -5.70 38.30
CA GLY A 121 6.59 -6.94 38.01
C GLY A 121 5.29 -6.63 37.30
N ARG A 122 4.52 -5.66 37.80
CA ARG A 122 3.29 -5.18 37.15
C ARG A 122 3.56 -4.58 35.77
N PHE A 123 4.65 -3.83 35.61
CA PHE A 123 5.05 -3.30 34.30
C PHE A 123 5.35 -4.42 33.31
N LEU A 124 6.16 -5.40 33.70
CA LEU A 124 6.49 -6.56 32.85
C LEU A 124 5.28 -7.44 32.56
N ALA A 125 4.25 -7.42 33.41
CA ALA A 125 2.98 -8.10 33.18
C ALA A 125 2.00 -7.31 32.30
N SER A 126 2.24 -6.03 32.05
CA SER A 126 1.37 -5.19 31.22
C SER A 126 1.47 -5.60 29.76
N ARG A 127 0.36 -6.09 29.19
CA ARG A 127 0.27 -6.53 27.79
C ARG A 127 0.55 -5.39 26.81
N GLU A 128 0.06 -4.19 27.11
CA GLU A 128 0.33 -2.96 26.36
C GLU A 128 1.85 -2.74 26.24
N TRP A 129 2.56 -2.67 27.37
CA TRP A 129 4.00 -2.46 27.37
C TRP A 129 4.79 -3.59 26.72
N GLN A 130 4.32 -4.83 26.77
CA GLN A 130 5.01 -5.96 26.10
C GLN A 130 5.03 -5.81 24.57
N LEU A 131 3.96 -5.31 23.95
CA LEU A 131 3.87 -5.13 22.50
C LEU A 131 4.21 -3.72 22.00
N GLN A 132 4.18 -2.71 22.88
CA GLN A 132 4.38 -1.30 22.49
C GLN A 132 5.59 -1.05 21.58
N PRO A 133 6.80 -1.59 21.85
CA PRO A 133 7.96 -1.30 20.99
C PRO A 133 7.75 -1.78 19.55
N PHE A 134 7.20 -2.99 19.40
CA PHE A 134 6.91 -3.57 18.10
C PHE A 134 5.81 -2.80 17.37
N TYR A 135 4.74 -2.46 18.09
CA TYR A 135 3.60 -1.76 17.53
C TYR A 135 3.96 -0.34 17.05
N LEU A 136 4.72 0.41 17.86
CA LEU A 136 5.24 1.72 17.46
C LEU A 136 6.21 1.62 16.28
N ALA A 137 7.05 0.57 16.23
CA ALA A 137 7.95 0.35 15.11
C ALA A 137 7.18 0.10 13.81
N ALA A 138 6.09 -0.67 13.88
CA ALA A 138 5.22 -0.96 12.74
C ALA A 138 4.60 0.33 12.17
N HIS A 139 4.19 1.28 13.01
CA HIS A 139 3.72 2.59 12.56
C HIS A 139 4.78 3.35 11.77
N PHE A 140 6.02 3.42 12.27
CA PHE A 140 7.10 4.14 11.59
C PHE A 140 7.45 3.51 10.24
N VAL A 141 7.56 2.18 10.21
CA VAL A 141 7.85 1.43 9.00
C VAL A 141 6.73 1.63 7.98
N THR A 142 5.47 1.49 8.40
CA THR A 142 4.31 1.67 7.53
C THR A 142 4.25 3.08 6.96
N LEU A 143 4.41 4.09 7.81
CA LEU A 143 4.42 5.49 7.41
C LEU A 143 5.51 5.79 6.37
N ARG A 144 6.71 5.23 6.55
CA ARG A 144 7.82 5.38 5.60
C ARG A 144 7.55 4.67 4.28
N LEU A 145 6.97 3.46 4.32
CA LEU A 145 6.60 2.71 3.14
C LEU A 145 5.55 3.47 2.31
N PHE A 146 4.51 4.02 2.95
CA PHE A 146 3.53 4.86 2.27
C PHE A 146 4.17 6.07 1.61
N ALA A 147 4.92 6.85 2.39
CA ALA A 147 5.53 8.08 1.89
C ALA A 147 6.44 7.83 0.68
N THR A 148 7.23 6.76 0.72
CA THR A 148 8.17 6.41 -0.35
C THR A 148 7.44 5.86 -1.57
N MET A 149 6.65 4.80 -1.38
CA MET A 149 6.06 4.05 -2.49
C MET A 149 5.00 4.86 -3.23
N PHE A 150 4.16 5.61 -2.50
CA PHE A 150 3.13 6.42 -3.13
C PHE A 150 3.73 7.58 -3.91
N THR A 151 4.73 8.28 -3.35
CA THR A 151 5.40 9.37 -4.07
C THR A 151 6.06 8.88 -5.34
N ARG A 152 6.82 7.77 -5.24
CA ARG A 152 7.54 7.19 -6.37
C ARG A 152 6.60 6.81 -7.50
N ASN A 153 5.58 6.01 -7.17
CA ASN A 153 4.67 5.45 -8.15
C ASN A 153 3.74 6.52 -8.74
N PHE A 154 3.27 7.47 -7.93
CA PHE A 154 2.49 8.61 -8.42
C PHE A 154 3.29 9.44 -9.42
N LEU A 155 4.53 9.82 -9.09
CA LEU A 155 5.34 10.65 -9.98
C LEU A 155 5.83 9.91 -11.22
N ALA A 156 6.08 8.60 -11.11
CA ALA A 156 6.35 7.75 -12.25
C ALA A 156 5.13 7.67 -13.19
N GLY A 157 3.93 7.46 -12.65
CA GLY A 157 2.70 7.43 -13.45
C GLY A 157 2.42 8.77 -14.12
N VAL A 158 2.60 9.88 -13.40
CA VAL A 158 2.41 11.23 -13.93
C VAL A 158 3.41 11.57 -15.04
N ALA A 159 4.60 10.97 -15.06
CA ALA A 159 5.57 11.19 -16.14
C ALA A 159 5.03 10.79 -17.53
N HIS A 160 4.05 9.88 -17.57
CA HIS A 160 3.37 9.42 -18.78
C HIS A 160 2.08 10.18 -19.10
N LEU A 161 1.69 11.13 -18.26
CA LEU A 161 0.54 12.00 -18.49
C LEU A 161 1.00 13.36 -19.00
N ASP A 162 0.11 14.04 -19.71
CA ASP A 162 0.29 15.43 -20.13
C ASP A 162 0.03 16.40 -18.96
N MET A 163 0.81 16.20 -17.89
CA MET A 163 0.73 16.96 -16.66
C MET A 163 2.10 17.57 -16.37
N PRO A 164 2.17 18.87 -16.03
CA PRO A 164 3.42 19.49 -15.61
C PRO A 164 3.97 18.81 -14.33
N PRO A 165 5.26 18.40 -14.31
CA PRO A 165 5.84 17.71 -13.16
C PRO A 165 5.89 18.58 -11.90
N THR A 166 5.89 19.91 -12.06
CA THR A 166 5.81 20.89 -10.96
C THR A 166 4.50 20.77 -10.19
N ASN A 167 3.38 20.61 -10.89
CA ASN A 167 2.06 20.45 -10.27
C ASN A 167 1.98 19.15 -9.47
N ALA A 168 2.54 18.06 -10.01
CA ALA A 168 2.53 16.74 -9.38
C ALA A 168 3.34 16.76 -8.08
N ARG A 169 4.53 17.35 -8.13
CA ARG A 169 5.40 17.54 -6.97
C ARG A 169 4.76 18.45 -5.93
N ARG A 170 4.04 19.50 -6.35
CA ARG A 170 3.31 20.38 -5.43
C ARG A 170 2.20 19.63 -4.71
N GLY A 171 1.40 18.84 -5.43
CA GLY A 171 0.37 17.97 -4.85
C GLY A 171 0.95 17.01 -3.82
N ALA A 172 1.98 16.25 -4.19
CA ALA A 172 2.65 15.32 -3.26
C ALA A 172 3.22 16.02 -2.02
N LYS A 173 3.81 17.22 -2.18
CA LYS A 173 4.32 18.03 -1.05
C LYS A 173 3.21 18.53 -0.13
N LEU A 174 2.02 18.82 -0.64
CA LEU A 174 0.88 19.21 0.21
C LEU A 174 0.46 18.05 1.11
N VAL A 175 0.38 16.84 0.55
CA VAL A 175 -0.01 15.62 1.28
C VAL A 175 1.06 15.19 2.29
N LEU A 176 2.34 15.24 1.93
CA LEU A 176 3.45 14.75 2.77
C LEU A 176 4.12 15.82 3.65
N GLY A 177 3.73 17.08 3.47
CA GLY A 177 4.33 18.23 4.13
C GLY A 177 3.58 18.68 5.38
N PRO A 178 3.84 19.92 5.84
CA PRO A 178 3.19 20.47 7.03
C PRO A 178 1.67 20.50 6.95
N ALA A 179 1.10 20.77 5.77
CA ALA A 179 -0.36 20.79 5.60
C ALA A 179 -0.99 19.42 5.89
N GLY A 180 -0.46 18.34 5.29
CA GLY A 180 -0.91 16.99 5.60
C GLY A 180 -0.70 16.59 7.07
N ALA A 181 0.41 17.01 7.68
CA ALA A 181 0.65 16.78 9.10
C ALA A 181 -0.37 17.51 9.99
N LEU A 182 -0.75 18.75 9.67
CA LEU A 182 -1.80 19.48 10.39
C LEU A 182 -3.15 18.78 10.29
N VAL A 183 -3.52 18.31 9.09
CA VAL A 183 -4.75 17.51 8.91
C VAL A 183 -4.69 16.23 9.75
N ALA A 184 -3.54 15.55 9.79
CA ALA A 184 -3.36 14.36 10.60
C ALA A 184 -3.51 14.65 12.10
N VAL A 185 -2.99 15.77 12.61
CA VAL A 185 -3.20 16.20 14.01
C VAL A 185 -4.69 16.38 14.31
N VAL A 186 -5.42 17.08 13.44
CA VAL A 186 -6.87 17.29 13.62
C VAL A 186 -7.64 15.97 13.61
N LEU A 187 -7.28 15.03 12.73
CA LEU A 187 -7.91 13.71 12.66
C LEU A 187 -7.55 12.81 13.86
N ALA A 188 -6.34 12.92 14.40
CA ALA A 188 -5.88 12.15 15.55
C ALA A 188 -6.46 12.66 16.88
N ALA A 189 -6.71 13.98 16.99
CA ALA A 189 -7.19 14.63 18.20
C ALA A 189 -8.38 13.95 18.89
N PRO A 190 -9.49 13.55 18.21
CA PRO A 190 -10.60 12.88 18.89
C PRO A 190 -10.22 11.53 19.51
N PHE A 191 -9.34 10.76 18.85
CA PHE A 191 -8.87 9.48 19.38
C PHE A 191 -7.93 9.68 20.58
N SER A 192 -6.97 10.60 20.44
CA SER A 192 -6.06 10.97 21.54
C SER A 192 -6.81 11.52 22.75
N PHE A 193 -7.88 12.28 22.53
CA PHE A 193 -8.72 12.81 23.60
C PHE A 193 -9.55 11.70 24.28
N TYR A 194 -10.08 10.74 23.50
CA TYR A 194 -10.76 9.58 24.04
C TYR A 194 -9.82 8.75 24.94
N ASP A 195 -8.62 8.44 24.47
CA ASP A 195 -7.62 7.69 25.24
C ASP A 195 -7.17 8.46 26.48
N TYR A 196 -7.06 9.80 26.40
CA TYR A 196 -6.79 10.64 27.57
C TYR A 196 -7.91 10.52 28.62
N GLN A 197 -9.18 10.59 28.22
CA GLN A 197 -10.30 10.43 29.14
C GLN A 197 -10.31 9.06 29.79
N PHE A 198 -10.04 8.02 29.01
CA PHE A 198 -9.93 6.65 29.49
C PHE A 198 -8.81 6.51 30.53
N ALA A 199 -7.62 7.01 30.21
CA ALA A 199 -6.47 6.99 31.11
C ALA A 199 -6.71 7.76 32.42
N MET A 200 -7.35 8.93 32.33
CA MET A 200 -7.69 9.74 33.51
C MET A 200 -8.81 9.11 34.35
N GLY A 201 -9.81 8.49 33.72
CA GLY A 201 -10.90 7.76 34.39
C GLY A 201 -10.40 6.56 35.19
N ALA A 202 -9.36 5.89 34.71
CA ALA A 202 -8.69 4.78 35.39
C ALA A 202 -7.72 5.23 36.52
N LYS A 203 -7.66 6.54 36.85
CA LYS A 203 -6.74 7.13 37.85
C LYS A 203 -5.27 6.75 37.63
N LEU A 204 -4.85 6.68 36.38
CA LEU A 204 -3.48 6.40 36.00
C LEU A 204 -2.58 7.62 36.32
N ALA A 205 -2.14 7.74 37.58
CA ALA A 205 -1.44 8.91 38.09
C ALA A 205 0.10 8.84 37.97
N GLY A 206 0.65 7.71 37.54
CA GLY A 206 2.09 7.46 37.50
C GLY A 206 2.79 7.97 36.24
N GLY A 207 4.13 8.07 36.32
CA GLY A 207 4.95 8.51 35.19
C GLY A 207 4.93 7.55 34.01
N THR A 208 4.82 6.25 34.28
CA THR A 208 4.69 5.19 33.27
C THR A 208 3.45 5.39 32.42
N GLU A 209 2.30 5.66 33.03
CA GLU A 209 1.03 5.76 32.31
C GLU A 209 0.92 7.05 31.48
N ARG A 210 1.47 8.16 31.98
CA ARG A 210 1.58 9.40 31.19
C ARG A 210 2.46 9.19 29.96
N LEU A 211 3.53 8.40 30.09
CA LEU A 211 4.39 8.06 28.96
C LEU A 211 3.65 7.16 27.96
N LEU A 212 2.86 6.18 28.42
CA LEU A 212 2.03 5.34 27.56
C LEU A 212 1.04 6.20 26.76
N LEU A 213 0.37 7.14 27.42
CA LEU A 213 -0.55 8.06 26.77
C LEU A 213 0.13 8.93 25.71
N ALA A 214 1.36 9.40 25.97
CA ALA A 214 2.13 10.14 24.98
C ALA A 214 2.50 9.26 23.77
N VAL A 215 2.80 7.98 23.99
CA VAL A 215 3.03 7.02 22.90
C VAL A 215 1.75 6.78 22.10
N TRP A 216 0.61 6.56 22.74
CA TRP A 216 -0.68 6.41 22.05
C TRP A 216 -1.04 7.65 21.22
N CYS A 217 -0.83 8.86 21.76
CA CYS A 217 -1.03 10.10 21.00
C CYS A 217 -0.15 10.16 19.74
N LEU A 218 1.11 9.72 19.86
CA LEU A 218 2.01 9.63 18.71
C LEU A 218 1.55 8.58 17.69
N GLU A 219 1.08 7.42 18.15
CA GLU A 219 0.55 6.35 17.30
C GLU A 219 -0.68 6.82 16.52
N TRP A 220 -1.64 7.46 17.20
CA TRP A 220 -2.81 8.06 16.54
C TRP A 220 -2.43 9.11 15.52
N PHE A 221 -1.46 9.97 15.82
CA PHE A 221 -0.94 10.93 14.84
C PHE A 221 -0.36 10.22 13.61
N MET A 222 0.45 9.18 13.80
CA MET A 222 1.06 8.44 12.70
C MET A 222 0.03 7.69 11.86
N MET A 223 -0.94 7.06 12.52
CA MET A 223 -2.07 6.37 11.90
C MET A 223 -2.91 7.34 11.06
N ALA A 224 -3.31 8.48 11.64
CA ALA A 224 -4.00 9.54 10.91
C ALA A 224 -3.17 10.07 9.74
N PHE A 225 -1.86 10.18 9.88
CA PHE A 225 -1.00 10.65 8.80
C PHE A 225 -0.86 9.63 7.66
N ILE A 226 -0.94 8.32 7.96
CA ILE A 226 -1.09 7.27 6.95
C ILE A 226 -2.41 7.45 6.21
N TRP A 227 -3.52 7.69 6.91
CA TRP A 227 -4.83 7.92 6.29
C TRP A 227 -4.84 9.14 5.37
N VAL A 228 -4.22 10.26 5.80
CA VAL A 228 -4.06 11.47 4.99
C VAL A 228 -3.27 11.18 3.72
N GLN A 229 -2.21 10.36 3.80
CA GLN A 229 -1.44 9.98 2.62
C GLN A 229 -2.27 9.13 1.66
N MET A 230 -2.96 8.11 2.17
CA MET A 230 -3.82 7.25 1.35
C MET A 230 -4.89 8.06 0.61
N LEU A 231 -5.64 8.89 1.34
CA LEU A 231 -6.71 9.70 0.76
C LEU A 231 -6.15 10.81 -0.15
N GLY A 232 -5.08 11.47 0.27
CA GLY A 232 -4.43 12.53 -0.51
C GLY A 232 -3.92 12.03 -1.86
N PHE A 233 -3.20 10.92 -1.89
CA PHE A 233 -2.72 10.33 -3.14
C PHE A 233 -3.82 9.68 -3.97
N LEU A 234 -4.88 9.14 -3.35
CA LEU A 234 -6.09 8.70 -4.04
C LEU A 234 -6.71 9.87 -4.83
N LEU A 235 -6.91 11.01 -4.17
CA LEU A 235 -7.48 12.21 -4.80
C LEU A 235 -6.55 12.75 -5.90
N LEU A 236 -5.25 12.84 -5.64
CA LEU A 236 -4.26 13.29 -6.64
C LEU A 236 -4.24 12.37 -7.86
N THR A 237 -4.31 11.05 -7.67
CA THR A 237 -4.32 10.08 -8.77
C THR A 237 -5.62 10.17 -9.56
N ARG A 238 -6.76 10.23 -8.88
CA ARG A 238 -8.06 10.42 -9.52
C ARG A 238 -8.09 11.70 -10.35
N TRP A 239 -7.58 12.80 -9.80
CA TRP A 239 -7.50 14.06 -10.51
C TRP A 239 -6.55 13.97 -11.71
N ALA A 240 -5.33 13.45 -11.52
CA ALA A 240 -4.34 13.33 -12.59
C ALA A 240 -4.81 12.45 -13.75
N VAL A 241 -5.35 11.26 -13.43
CA VAL A 241 -5.91 10.31 -14.40
C VAL A 241 -7.21 10.85 -15.00
N GLY A 242 -7.96 11.70 -14.30
CA GLY A 242 -9.18 12.31 -14.81
C GLY A 242 -8.91 13.39 -15.85
N GLU A 243 -8.04 14.35 -15.54
CA GLU A 243 -7.87 15.58 -16.32
C GLU A 243 -6.79 15.50 -17.39
N HIS A 244 -5.71 14.74 -17.18
CA HIS A 244 -4.56 14.74 -18.09
C HIS A 244 -4.59 13.55 -19.04
N ARG A 245 -4.38 13.78 -20.34
CA ARG A 245 -4.29 12.70 -21.34
C ARG A 245 -2.96 11.94 -21.21
N PHE A 246 -2.89 10.73 -21.77
CA PHE A 246 -1.60 10.07 -21.93
C PHE A 246 -0.75 10.86 -22.94
N ARG A 247 0.55 11.00 -22.66
CA ARG A 247 1.47 11.71 -23.55
C ARG A 247 1.80 10.90 -24.81
N ALA A 248 1.88 9.57 -24.67
CA ALA A 248 2.16 8.67 -25.77
C ALA A 248 0.87 8.17 -26.45
N PRO A 249 0.95 7.69 -27.72
CA PRO A 249 -0.16 7.00 -28.37
C PRO A 249 -0.62 5.79 -27.56
N ILE A 250 -1.91 5.44 -27.63
CA ILE A 250 -2.50 4.39 -26.80
C ILE A 250 -1.84 3.02 -27.00
N GLU A 251 -1.35 2.75 -28.22
CA GLU A 251 -0.60 1.53 -28.52
C GLU A 251 0.68 1.43 -27.68
N VAL A 252 1.46 2.50 -27.60
CA VAL A 252 2.68 2.56 -26.78
C VAL A 252 2.33 2.49 -25.31
N VAL A 253 1.28 3.20 -24.88
CA VAL A 253 0.79 3.17 -23.49
C VAL A 253 0.44 1.76 -23.06
N LEU A 254 -0.18 0.97 -23.93
CA LEU A 254 -0.57 -0.40 -23.66
C LEU A 254 0.61 -1.38 -23.76
N LEU A 255 1.46 -1.22 -24.77
CA LEU A 255 2.63 -2.08 -25.00
C LEU A 255 3.66 -1.93 -23.86
N GLU A 256 4.01 -0.69 -23.52
CA GLU A 256 4.96 -0.36 -22.45
C GLU A 256 4.29 -0.30 -21.06
N ARG A 257 2.96 -0.45 -21.00
CA ARG A 257 2.16 -0.38 -19.77
C ARG A 257 2.43 0.88 -18.96
N GLN A 258 2.41 2.03 -19.61
CA GLN A 258 2.72 3.32 -18.97
C GLN A 258 1.77 3.70 -17.82
N TYR A 259 0.63 3.01 -17.71
CA TYR A 259 -0.34 3.15 -16.62
C TYR A 259 -0.01 2.28 -15.38
N ARG A 260 0.95 1.34 -15.50
CA ARG A 260 1.36 0.38 -14.45
C ARG A 260 1.79 1.05 -13.14
N PRO A 261 2.49 2.20 -13.11
CA PRO A 261 2.85 2.83 -11.84
C PRO A 261 1.64 3.17 -10.97
N PHE A 262 0.52 3.61 -11.55
CA PHE A 262 -0.71 3.86 -10.78
C PHE A 262 -1.31 2.58 -10.19
N LEU A 263 -1.31 1.49 -10.96
CA LEU A 263 -1.75 0.18 -10.45
C LEU A 263 -0.83 -0.36 -9.36
N GLN A 264 0.49 -0.19 -9.52
CA GLN A 264 1.47 -0.57 -8.51
C GLN A 264 1.26 0.22 -7.22
N MET A 265 0.96 1.52 -7.31
CA MET A 265 0.62 2.34 -6.15
C MET A 265 -0.56 1.75 -5.37
N SER A 266 -1.65 1.41 -6.06
CA SER A 266 -2.82 0.81 -5.43
C SER A 266 -2.53 -0.59 -4.87
N ALA A 267 -1.86 -1.46 -5.63
CA ALA A 267 -1.57 -2.84 -5.21
C ALA A 267 -0.59 -2.90 -4.04
N GLN A 268 0.54 -2.18 -4.13
CA GLN A 268 1.52 -2.13 -3.04
C GLN A 268 0.96 -1.40 -1.83
N GLY A 269 0.18 -0.33 -2.03
CA GLY A 269 -0.56 0.33 -0.96
C GLY A 269 -1.48 -0.64 -0.24
N ALA A 270 -2.28 -1.42 -0.97
CA ALA A 270 -3.15 -2.43 -0.37
C ALA A 270 -2.37 -3.50 0.42
N SER A 271 -1.24 -3.97 -0.10
CA SER A 271 -0.38 -4.91 0.64
C SER A 271 0.19 -4.31 1.93
N ILE A 272 0.62 -3.04 1.90
CA ILE A 272 1.14 -2.35 3.09
C ILE A 272 0.01 -2.16 4.11
N VAL A 273 -1.16 -1.65 3.69
CA VAL A 273 -2.33 -1.50 4.58
C VAL A 273 -2.70 -2.85 5.19
N LEU A 274 -2.76 -3.92 4.39
CA LEU A 274 -3.14 -5.24 4.89
C LEU A 274 -2.13 -5.76 5.92
N GLY A 275 -0.82 -5.66 5.64
CA GLY A 275 0.21 -6.03 6.60
C GLY A 275 0.09 -5.25 7.90
N PHE A 276 -0.16 -3.95 7.80
CA PHE A 276 -0.35 -3.09 8.96
C PHE A 276 -1.66 -3.38 9.70
N PHE A 277 -2.75 -3.68 8.99
CA PHE A 277 -4.03 -4.12 9.56
C PHE A 277 -3.86 -5.38 10.38
N ILE A 278 -3.08 -6.36 9.90
CA ILE A 278 -2.78 -7.58 10.64
C ILE A 278 -2.04 -7.26 11.94
N VAL A 279 -1.03 -6.38 11.90
CA VAL A 279 -0.31 -5.94 13.10
C VAL A 279 -1.26 -5.29 14.10
N ASN A 280 -2.16 -4.41 13.66
CA ASN A 280 -3.18 -3.79 14.50
C ASN A 280 -4.13 -4.83 15.10
N ALA A 281 -4.63 -5.76 14.29
CA ALA A 281 -5.54 -6.80 14.77
C ALA A 281 -4.87 -7.70 15.81
N VAL A 282 -3.60 -8.08 15.62
CA VAL A 282 -2.83 -8.85 16.61
C VAL A 282 -2.61 -8.05 17.89
N TYR A 283 -2.30 -6.75 17.77
CA TYR A 283 -2.14 -5.86 18.91
C TYR A 283 -3.42 -5.79 19.74
N VAL A 284 -4.53 -5.39 19.12
CA VAL A 284 -5.86 -5.26 19.75
C VAL A 284 -6.31 -6.56 20.38
N TRP A 285 -6.13 -7.68 19.67
CA TRP A 285 -6.45 -9.00 20.19
C TRP A 285 -5.62 -9.36 21.44
N TYR A 286 -4.33 -9.03 21.44
CA TYR A 286 -3.44 -9.36 22.55
C TYR A 286 -3.67 -8.47 23.77
N THR A 287 -3.78 -7.15 23.58
CA THR A 287 -3.85 -6.18 24.67
C THR A 287 -5.23 -6.06 25.28
N GLY A 288 -6.28 -6.46 24.56
CA GLY A 288 -7.67 -6.37 24.98
C GLY A 288 -8.47 -5.33 24.20
N GLY A 289 -7.78 -4.36 23.57
CA GLY A 289 -8.31 -3.43 22.58
C GLY A 289 -9.41 -2.49 23.09
N GLU A 290 -9.26 -1.20 22.88
CA GLU A 290 -10.31 -0.22 23.19
C GLU A 290 -11.18 0.09 21.97
N LEU A 291 -12.33 0.73 22.22
CA LEU A 291 -13.25 1.12 21.14
C LEU A 291 -12.56 2.00 20.08
N SER A 292 -11.62 2.85 20.50
CA SER A 292 -10.80 3.67 19.61
C SER A 292 -10.01 2.80 18.63
N ASP A 293 -9.39 1.72 19.11
CA ASP A 293 -8.60 0.80 18.28
C ASP A 293 -9.46 0.07 17.23
N TYR A 294 -10.60 -0.48 17.64
CA TYR A 294 -11.54 -1.13 16.71
C TYR A 294 -12.02 -0.15 15.64
N THR A 295 -12.25 1.11 16.03
CA THR A 295 -12.63 2.18 15.10
C THR A 295 -11.49 2.49 14.12
N GLY A 296 -10.25 2.56 14.59
CA GLY A 296 -9.07 2.75 13.74
C GLY A 296 -8.87 1.62 12.74
N ILE A 297 -9.08 0.37 13.16
CA ILE A 297 -9.09 -0.82 12.30
C ILE A 297 -10.17 -0.71 11.22
N ALA A 298 -11.40 -0.35 11.61
CA ALA A 298 -12.53 -0.20 10.69
C ALA A 298 -12.28 0.90 9.63
N ILE A 299 -11.79 2.08 10.06
CA ILE A 299 -11.42 3.17 9.14
C ILE A 299 -10.35 2.71 8.16
N THR A 300 -9.31 2.02 8.65
CA THR A 300 -8.21 1.51 7.82
C THR A 300 -8.72 0.50 6.78
N LEU A 301 -9.66 -0.37 7.15
CA LEU A 301 -10.30 -1.32 6.23
C LEU A 301 -11.15 -0.61 5.17
N VAL A 302 -11.92 0.42 5.54
CA VAL A 302 -12.69 1.21 4.57
C VAL A 302 -11.75 1.93 3.60
N LEU A 303 -10.68 2.54 4.11
CA LEU A 303 -9.67 3.20 3.30
C LEU A 303 -8.91 2.23 2.38
N LEU A 304 -8.70 0.98 2.79
CA LEU A 304 -8.15 -0.06 1.91
C LEU A 304 -9.04 -0.25 0.66
N LEU A 305 -10.35 -0.43 0.88
CA LEU A 305 -11.31 -0.66 -0.19
C LEU A 305 -11.45 0.56 -1.10
N VAL A 306 -11.62 1.74 -0.51
CA VAL A 306 -11.79 3.02 -1.22
C VAL A 306 -10.49 3.52 -1.87
N GLY A 307 -9.32 3.19 -1.31
CA GLY A 307 -8.02 3.53 -1.89
C GLY A 307 -7.67 2.69 -3.11
N PHE A 308 -8.25 1.50 -3.23
CA PHE A 308 -7.93 0.55 -4.28
C PHE A 308 -8.91 0.58 -5.46
N VAL A 309 -10.21 0.43 -5.19
CA VAL A 309 -11.22 0.18 -6.23
C VAL A 309 -11.43 1.38 -7.18
N PRO A 310 -11.63 2.62 -6.69
CA PRO A 310 -11.91 3.76 -7.56
C PRO A 310 -10.76 4.13 -8.52
N PRO A 311 -9.47 4.23 -8.10
CA PRO A 311 -8.37 4.48 -9.04
C PRO A 311 -8.26 3.42 -10.12
N TRP A 312 -8.44 2.16 -9.74
CA TRP A 312 -8.41 1.05 -10.67
C TRP A 312 -9.50 1.22 -11.73
N MET A 313 -10.77 1.31 -11.31
CA MET A 313 -11.91 1.50 -12.23
C MET A 313 -11.73 2.71 -13.15
N GLN A 314 -11.21 3.82 -12.60
CA GLN A 314 -10.99 5.03 -13.37
C GLN A 314 -9.89 4.85 -14.42
N LEU A 315 -8.82 4.14 -14.08
CA LEU A 315 -7.73 3.84 -15.00
C LEU A 315 -8.22 2.91 -16.12
N THR A 316 -8.95 1.84 -15.80
CA THR A 316 -9.54 0.93 -16.78
C THR A 316 -10.49 1.68 -17.70
N ALA A 317 -11.36 2.54 -17.15
CA ALA A 317 -12.28 3.37 -17.93
C ALA A 317 -11.56 4.41 -18.80
N LYS A 318 -10.40 4.91 -18.38
CA LYS A 318 -9.58 5.82 -19.20
C LYS A 318 -8.93 5.08 -20.36
N VAL A 319 -8.35 3.91 -20.08
CA VAL A 319 -7.73 3.06 -21.11
C VAL A 319 -8.77 2.61 -22.13
N ASP A 320 -9.93 2.11 -21.67
CA ASP A 320 -11.04 1.71 -22.54
C ASP A 320 -11.52 2.85 -23.46
N ARG A 321 -11.71 4.06 -22.90
CA ARG A 321 -12.08 5.23 -23.70
C ARG A 321 -11.01 5.60 -24.72
N ALA A 322 -9.73 5.52 -24.35
CA ALA A 322 -8.62 5.82 -25.25
C ALA A 322 -8.52 4.79 -26.39
N VAL A 323 -8.69 3.50 -26.10
CA VAL A 323 -8.71 2.43 -27.09
C VAL A 323 -9.89 2.59 -28.05
N LYS A 324 -11.10 2.81 -27.52
CA LYS A 324 -12.30 3.03 -28.34
C LYS A 324 -12.17 4.26 -29.23
N ALA A 325 -11.57 5.35 -28.73
CA ALA A 325 -11.33 6.55 -29.52
C ALA A 325 -10.34 6.28 -30.68
N GLU A 326 -9.25 5.55 -30.42
CA GLU A 326 -8.28 5.17 -31.46
C GLU A 326 -8.91 4.24 -32.50
N MET A 327 -9.63 3.20 -32.08
CA MET A 327 -10.35 2.29 -33.00
C MET A 327 -11.38 3.04 -33.84
N ALA A 328 -12.12 4.00 -33.27
CA ALA A 328 -13.06 4.84 -34.01
C ALA A 328 -12.36 5.81 -34.97
N GLY A 329 -11.13 6.24 -34.66
CA GLY A 329 -10.28 6.99 -35.58
C GLY A 329 -9.85 6.14 -36.77
N LEU A 330 -9.31 4.95 -36.52
CA LEU A 330 -8.88 3.99 -37.53
C LEU A 330 -10.03 3.56 -38.45
N ARG A 331 -11.22 3.29 -37.90
CA ARG A 331 -12.42 2.98 -38.70
C ARG A 331 -12.86 4.14 -39.60
N ARG A 332 -12.66 5.38 -39.17
CA ARG A 332 -12.97 6.57 -40.00
C ARG A 332 -11.96 6.72 -41.13
N VAL A 333 -10.68 6.43 -40.89
CA VAL A 333 -9.65 6.41 -41.93
C VAL A 333 -9.97 5.34 -42.97
N LEU A 334 -10.31 4.12 -42.51
CA LEU A 334 -10.70 3.01 -43.37
C LEU A 334 -11.96 3.34 -44.21
N ALA A 335 -13.01 3.86 -43.60
CA ALA A 335 -14.21 4.26 -44.33
C ALA A 335 -13.95 5.37 -45.36
N ALA A 336 -13.02 6.29 -45.07
CA ALA A 336 -12.62 7.33 -46.00
C ALA A 336 -11.79 6.78 -47.17
N SER A 337 -10.88 5.84 -46.93
CA SER A 337 -10.10 5.17 -47.98
C SER A 337 -10.99 4.32 -48.89
N GLU A 338 -11.95 3.58 -48.32
CA GLU A 338 -12.95 2.83 -49.08
C GLU A 338 -13.80 3.74 -49.97
N ALA A 339 -14.31 4.86 -49.42
CA ALA A 339 -15.11 5.82 -50.19
C ALA A 339 -14.30 6.47 -51.34
N ALA A 340 -13.03 6.81 -51.09
CA ALA A 340 -12.13 7.32 -52.11
C ALA A 340 -11.81 6.27 -53.19
N GLY A 341 -11.61 5.01 -52.78
CA GLY A 341 -11.39 3.88 -53.68
C GLY A 341 -12.57 3.62 -54.60
N ILE A 342 -13.80 3.66 -54.08
CA ILE A 342 -15.05 3.48 -54.85
C ILE A 342 -15.22 4.62 -55.87
N ALA A 343 -14.90 5.87 -55.50
CA ALA A 343 -14.94 7.00 -56.44
C ALA A 343 -13.90 6.87 -57.57
N ALA A 344 -12.78 6.18 -57.34
CA ALA A 344 -11.70 5.98 -58.30
C ALA A 344 -11.87 4.74 -59.21
N HIS A 345 -12.80 3.82 -58.91
CA HIS A 345 -13.03 2.56 -59.64
C HIS A 345 -13.60 2.71 -61.06
N GLY A 346 -13.73 3.94 -61.59
CA GLY A 346 -14.04 4.19 -63.00
C GLY A 346 -12.85 4.03 -63.97
N ALA A 347 -11.62 3.84 -63.47
CA ALA A 347 -10.42 3.69 -64.28
C ALA A 347 -9.69 2.36 -63.99
N PRO A 348 -9.15 1.66 -65.02
CA PRO A 348 -8.58 0.34 -64.83
C PRO A 348 -7.33 0.36 -63.92
N PRO A 349 -7.24 -0.56 -62.94
CA PRO A 349 -6.18 -0.58 -61.95
C PRO A 349 -4.89 -1.14 -62.56
N LYS A 350 -3.90 -0.28 -62.81
CA LYS A 350 -2.54 -0.67 -63.23
C LYS A 350 -1.43 0.13 -62.54
N SER A 351 -1.63 0.57 -61.30
CA SER A 351 -0.60 1.34 -60.59
C SER A 351 -0.30 0.78 -59.21
N ALA A 352 0.97 0.82 -58.81
CA ALA A 352 1.48 0.41 -57.51
C ALA A 352 0.70 1.04 -56.32
N ARG A 353 0.06 2.20 -56.55
CA ARG A 353 -0.81 2.87 -55.57
C ARG A 353 -1.97 1.99 -55.08
N GLY A 354 -2.57 1.18 -55.95
CA GLY A 354 -3.67 0.30 -55.53
C GLY A 354 -3.22 -0.80 -54.56
N LEU A 355 -1.96 -1.24 -54.66
CA LEU A 355 -1.36 -2.19 -53.72
C LEU A 355 -1.01 -1.51 -52.40
N GLU A 356 -0.52 -0.27 -52.45
CA GLU A 356 -0.23 0.55 -51.28
C GLU A 356 -1.51 0.81 -50.46
N ASP A 357 -2.63 1.17 -51.12
CA ASP A 357 -3.92 1.39 -50.47
C ASP A 357 -4.46 0.11 -49.79
N HIS A 358 -4.37 -1.05 -50.44
CA HIS A 358 -4.76 -2.35 -49.86
C HIS A 358 -3.86 -2.74 -48.68
N LEU A 359 -2.57 -2.41 -48.74
CA LEU A 359 -1.62 -2.69 -47.67
C LEU A 359 -1.90 -1.78 -46.46
N GLU A 360 -2.23 -0.51 -46.68
CA GLU A 360 -2.63 0.41 -45.62
C GLU A 360 -3.93 -0.03 -44.94
N GLU A 361 -4.94 -0.43 -45.71
CA GLU A 361 -6.19 -1.01 -45.20
C GLU A 361 -5.94 -2.28 -44.36
N ALA A 362 -5.12 -3.22 -44.88
CA ALA A 362 -4.75 -4.43 -44.16
C ALA A 362 -4.01 -4.13 -42.85
N LEU A 363 -3.11 -3.14 -42.86
CA LEU A 363 -2.39 -2.68 -41.66
C LEU A 363 -3.33 -2.04 -40.63
N VAL A 364 -4.30 -1.24 -41.07
CA VAL A 364 -5.32 -0.64 -40.19
C VAL A 364 -6.18 -1.72 -39.54
N MET A 365 -6.66 -2.70 -40.32
CA MET A 365 -7.42 -3.84 -39.77
C MET A 365 -6.60 -4.66 -38.77
N LEU A 366 -5.34 -4.95 -39.10
CA LEU A 366 -4.42 -5.66 -38.20
C LEU A 366 -4.24 -4.88 -36.88
N ARG A 367 -4.10 -3.55 -36.96
CA ARG A 367 -3.94 -2.68 -35.79
C ARG A 367 -5.18 -2.66 -34.91
N ILE A 368 -6.38 -2.63 -35.50
CA ILE A 368 -7.65 -2.74 -34.75
C ILE A 368 -7.73 -4.09 -34.02
N ALA A 369 -7.47 -5.20 -34.73
CA ALA A 369 -7.51 -6.54 -34.14
C ALA A 369 -6.46 -6.72 -33.03
N TYR A 370 -5.27 -6.16 -33.22
CA TYR A 370 -4.20 -6.15 -32.24
C TYR A 370 -4.59 -5.39 -30.96
N LEU A 371 -5.13 -4.17 -31.10
CA LEU A 371 -5.59 -3.38 -29.96
C LEU A 371 -6.75 -4.04 -29.20
N GLU A 372 -7.69 -4.67 -29.91
CA GLU A 372 -8.79 -5.40 -29.27
C GLU A 372 -8.30 -6.59 -28.46
N ARG A 373 -7.40 -7.40 -29.03
CA ARG A 373 -6.80 -8.53 -28.32
C ARG A 373 -6.05 -8.06 -27.08
N LEU A 374 -5.23 -7.03 -27.23
CA LEU A 374 -4.39 -6.53 -26.16
C LEU A 374 -5.22 -5.91 -25.03
N HIS A 375 -6.33 -5.24 -25.35
CA HIS A 375 -7.29 -4.73 -24.37
C HIS A 375 -8.01 -5.86 -23.61
N ARG A 376 -8.46 -6.91 -24.32
CA ARG A 376 -9.12 -8.08 -23.70
C ARG A 376 -8.18 -8.83 -22.75
N ASP A 377 -6.94 -9.02 -23.18
CA ASP A 377 -5.90 -9.71 -22.41
C ASP A 377 -5.52 -8.89 -21.15
N LEU A 378 -5.44 -7.55 -21.26
CA LEU A 378 -5.21 -6.63 -20.14
C LEU A 378 -6.28 -6.81 -19.05
N GLY A 379 -7.57 -6.73 -19.44
CA GLY A 379 -8.68 -6.76 -18.50
C GLY A 379 -8.73 -8.05 -17.70
N GLN A 380 -8.44 -9.19 -18.33
CA GLN A 380 -8.46 -10.49 -17.67
C GLN A 380 -7.24 -10.75 -16.79
N MET A 381 -6.03 -10.42 -17.25
CA MET A 381 -4.82 -10.67 -16.47
C MET A 381 -4.70 -9.74 -15.28
N GLU A 382 -5.05 -8.47 -15.44
CA GLU A 382 -4.95 -7.49 -14.35
C GLU A 382 -5.98 -7.79 -13.26
N ALA A 383 -7.24 -8.03 -13.64
CA ALA A 383 -8.29 -8.39 -12.69
C ALA A 383 -7.93 -9.67 -11.92
N LYS A 384 -7.43 -10.72 -12.60
CA LYS A 384 -6.98 -11.95 -11.94
C LYS A 384 -5.81 -11.71 -10.99
N SER A 385 -4.79 -10.96 -11.41
CA SER A 385 -3.61 -10.70 -10.57
C SER A 385 -3.96 -9.91 -9.32
N ILE A 386 -4.86 -8.93 -9.46
CA ILE A 386 -5.34 -8.08 -8.37
C ILE A 386 -6.18 -8.90 -7.40
N VAL A 387 -7.14 -9.67 -7.93
CA VAL A 387 -7.97 -10.59 -7.15
C VAL A 387 -7.08 -11.53 -6.37
N LEU A 388 -6.10 -12.18 -7.00
CA LEU A 388 -5.17 -13.07 -6.30
C LEU A 388 -4.38 -12.35 -5.21
N ARG A 389 -3.85 -11.15 -5.48
CA ARG A 389 -3.03 -10.40 -4.51
C ARG A 389 -3.81 -9.88 -3.31
N VAL A 390 -5.11 -9.63 -3.45
CA VAL A 390 -5.97 -9.15 -2.35
C VAL A 390 -6.70 -10.31 -1.67
N LEU A 391 -7.36 -11.18 -2.43
CA LEU A 391 -8.14 -12.27 -1.89
C LEU A 391 -7.28 -13.38 -1.29
N VAL A 392 -6.12 -13.75 -1.85
CA VAL A 392 -5.33 -14.85 -1.27
C VAL A 392 -4.89 -14.51 0.16
N PRO A 393 -4.28 -13.35 0.44
CA PRO A 393 -3.95 -12.97 1.82
C PRO A 393 -5.19 -12.81 2.70
N ALA A 394 -6.26 -12.18 2.20
CA ALA A 394 -7.48 -11.93 2.99
C ALA A 394 -8.22 -13.23 3.35
N THR A 395 -8.36 -14.16 2.40
CA THR A 395 -8.99 -15.48 2.62
C THR A 395 -8.14 -16.36 3.51
N THR A 396 -6.82 -16.33 3.36
CA THR A 396 -5.89 -17.00 4.28
C THR A 396 -6.07 -16.47 5.70
N LEU A 397 -6.17 -15.15 5.87
CA LEU A 397 -6.41 -14.53 7.16
C LEU A 397 -7.77 -14.93 7.77
N ALA A 398 -8.83 -14.84 6.96
CA ALA A 398 -10.18 -15.20 7.39
C ALA A 398 -10.26 -16.69 7.78
N TYR A 399 -9.58 -17.56 7.04
CA TYR A 399 -9.47 -18.98 7.34
C TYR A 399 -8.79 -19.21 8.69
N TYR A 400 -7.60 -18.62 8.92
CA TYR A 400 -6.90 -18.75 10.19
C TYR A 400 -7.68 -18.14 11.36
N ALA A 401 -8.31 -16.99 11.17
CA ALA A 401 -9.15 -16.37 12.18
C ALA A 401 -10.34 -17.29 12.57
N MET A 402 -11.08 -17.81 11.58
CA MET A 402 -12.19 -18.72 11.85
C MET A 402 -11.76 -20.01 12.54
N HIS A 403 -10.59 -20.55 12.19
CA HIS A 403 -10.08 -21.78 12.80
C HIS A 403 -9.57 -21.55 14.23
N PHE A 404 -9.06 -20.35 14.51
CA PHE A 404 -8.61 -19.94 15.83
C PHE A 404 -9.77 -19.67 16.80
N PHE A 405 -10.88 -19.07 16.34
CA PHE A 405 -12.06 -18.82 17.19
C PHE A 405 -12.93 -20.06 17.46
N ARG A 406 -12.66 -21.20 16.81
CA ARG A 406 -13.40 -22.45 16.99
C ARG A 406 -12.73 -23.45 17.94
N GLY A 407 -11.48 -23.22 18.32
CA GLY A 407 -10.75 -24.03 19.31
C GLY A 407 -10.64 -23.26 20.62
#